data_AF-A0A6M4GWL1-F1
#
_entry.id   AF-A0A6M4GWL1-F1
#
_cell.length_a   1.000
_cell.length_b   1.000
_cell.length_c   1.000
_cell.angle_alpha   90.00
_cell.angle_beta   90.00
_cell.angle_gamma   90.00
#
_symmetry.space_group_name_H-M   'P 1'
#
loop_
_entity.id
_entity.type
_entity.pdbx_description
1 polymer ?
#
loop_
_entity_poly.entity_id
_entity_poly.type
_entity_poly.pdbx_seq_one_letter_code
_entity_poly.pdbx_strand_id
1 'polypeptide(L)'
;MKPSKMRLFFAAAACAASLQASAQAVPNANYTDMWWLPAESGWGISFIQHPSNQSFAVLYHYDPLTPEPNTADGADFRPIWIVMPGGTWTSPTRFTGAVYVTSGVPFFQSGTNTVNNEVGTFTFNFTDINNGTFTYSIQGNNTPGTPAFGLPAASGVKNITRQIF
;
A
#
# COMPACT_ATOMS: atom_id res chain seq x y z
N MET A 1 -52.34 -19.94 -51.42
CA MET A 1 -51.59 -18.76 -50.93
C MET A 1 -50.88 -19.15 -49.63
N LYS A 2 -49.64 -18.71 -49.46
CA LYS A 2 -48.56 -19.25 -48.60
C LYS A 2 -48.57 -18.62 -47.18
N PRO A 3 -48.14 -19.31 -46.10
CA PRO A 3 -48.03 -18.72 -44.75
C PRO A 3 -46.59 -18.24 -44.39
N SER A 4 -46.42 -17.63 -43.19
CA SER A 4 -45.16 -17.38 -42.42
C SER A 4 -44.53 -15.96 -42.57
N LYS A 5 -43.89 -15.25 -41.59
CA LYS A 5 -43.16 -15.58 -40.34
C LYS A 5 -43.16 -14.42 -39.31
N MET A 6 -43.06 -14.83 -38.04
CA MET A 6 -42.60 -14.16 -36.83
C MET A 6 -41.18 -13.53 -36.92
N ARG A 7 -40.90 -12.47 -36.12
CA ARG A 7 -39.69 -12.19 -35.27
C ARG A 7 -39.39 -10.68 -35.17
N LEU A 8 -39.52 -10.08 -33.98
CA LEU A 8 -38.52 -9.98 -32.90
C LEU A 8 -37.55 -8.80 -33.11
N PHE A 9 -37.92 -7.62 -32.63
CA PHE A 9 -36.99 -6.51 -32.43
C PHE A 9 -37.39 -5.76 -31.15
N PHE A 10 -36.53 -5.83 -30.13
CA PHE A 10 -36.15 -4.76 -29.18
C PHE A 10 -35.42 -5.39 -28.00
N ALA A 11 -34.29 -6.02 -28.28
CA ALA A 11 -33.24 -6.29 -27.29
C ALA A 11 -32.01 -5.48 -27.70
N ALA A 12 -32.09 -4.15 -27.52
CA ALA A 12 -30.98 -3.24 -27.83
C ALA A 12 -30.88 -2.08 -26.82
N ALA A 13 -31.21 -2.33 -25.55
CA ALA A 13 -31.12 -1.33 -24.49
C ALA A 13 -30.44 -1.84 -23.21
N ALA A 14 -29.68 -2.94 -23.29
CA ALA A 14 -29.03 -3.57 -22.12
C ALA A 14 -27.51 -3.72 -22.23
N CYS A 15 -26.85 -3.04 -23.18
CA CYS A 15 -25.38 -3.08 -23.34
C CYS A 15 -24.67 -1.74 -23.08
N ALA A 16 -25.37 -0.69 -22.62
CA ALA A 16 -24.77 0.63 -22.41
C ALA A 16 -24.39 0.94 -20.95
N ALA A 17 -24.42 -0.06 -20.07
CA ALA A 17 -23.80 0.02 -18.74
C ALA A 17 -22.50 -0.80 -18.75
N SER A 18 -21.64 -0.56 -19.73
CA SER A 18 -20.25 -1.01 -19.63
C SER A 18 -19.65 -0.28 -18.44
N LEU A 19 -19.33 -1.03 -17.37
CA LEU A 19 -18.51 -0.53 -16.27
C LEU A 19 -17.29 0.15 -16.88
N GLN A 20 -17.22 1.48 -16.77
CA GLN A 20 -15.96 2.18 -16.95
C GLN A 20 -15.09 1.77 -15.77
N ALA A 21 -14.35 0.68 -15.94
CA ALA A 21 -13.11 0.51 -15.22
C ALA A 21 -12.27 1.73 -15.62
N SER A 22 -12.20 2.73 -14.74
CA SER A 22 -11.32 3.86 -14.94
C SER A 22 -9.92 3.29 -15.12
N ALA A 23 -9.38 3.39 -16.35
CA ALA A 23 -8.01 2.97 -16.61
C ALA A 23 -7.11 3.74 -15.64
N GLN A 24 -6.40 3.00 -14.80
CA GLN A 24 -5.39 3.58 -13.92
C GLN A 24 -4.31 4.25 -14.77
N ALA A 25 -3.76 5.37 -14.30
CA ALA A 25 -2.67 6.03 -15.01
C ALA A 25 -1.45 5.09 -15.11
N VAL A 26 -0.67 5.26 -16.18
CA VAL A 26 0.58 4.51 -16.35
C VAL A 26 1.71 5.36 -15.75
N PRO A 27 2.57 4.80 -14.88
CA PRO A 27 3.71 5.54 -14.34
C PRO A 27 4.63 5.98 -15.48
N ASN A 28 5.10 7.22 -15.43
CA ASN A 28 5.98 7.78 -16.48
C ASN A 28 7.46 7.40 -16.30
N ALA A 29 7.83 6.77 -15.18
CA ALA A 29 9.18 6.37 -14.87
C ALA A 29 9.20 5.14 -13.93
N ASN A 30 10.39 4.57 -13.76
CA ASN A 30 10.65 3.55 -12.77
C ASN A 30 11.16 4.17 -11.46
N TYR A 31 10.27 4.24 -10.49
CA TYR A 31 10.45 4.63 -9.10
C TYR A 31 10.84 3.46 -8.19
N THR A 32 11.07 2.26 -8.73
CA THR A 32 11.53 1.10 -7.94
C THR A 32 12.85 1.41 -7.28
N ASP A 33 12.83 1.51 -5.95
CA ASP A 33 14.01 1.74 -5.12
C ASP A 33 13.66 1.72 -3.62
N MET A 34 14.68 1.96 -2.79
CA MET A 34 14.50 2.39 -1.41
C MET A 34 14.32 3.91 -1.33
N TRP A 35 13.34 4.34 -0.55
CA TRP A 35 12.99 5.74 -0.33
C TRP A 35 12.99 6.07 1.16
N TRP A 36 13.46 7.27 1.53
CA TRP A 36 13.59 7.67 2.93
C TRP A 36 13.69 9.20 3.06
N LEU A 37 13.69 9.71 4.30
CA LEU A 37 13.98 11.11 4.59
C LEU A 37 15.38 11.21 5.24
N PRO A 38 16.37 11.86 4.60
CA PRO A 38 17.73 11.94 5.13
C PRO A 38 17.89 12.54 6.53
N ALA A 39 16.95 13.41 6.93
CA ALA A 39 16.93 14.02 8.25
C ALA A 39 16.35 13.11 9.35
N GLU A 40 15.75 11.97 8.98
CA GLU A 40 15.09 11.02 9.89
C GLU A 40 15.63 9.61 9.67
N SER A 41 16.87 9.39 10.10
CA SER A 41 17.52 8.08 10.02
C SER A 41 16.77 7.01 10.82
N GLY A 42 16.69 5.80 10.26
CA GLY A 42 16.17 4.60 10.94
C GLY A 42 14.93 3.99 10.29
N TRP A 43 14.21 4.74 9.45
CA TRP A 43 13.08 4.22 8.69
C TRP A 43 13.31 4.33 7.18
N GLY A 44 12.55 3.54 6.41
CA GLY A 44 12.64 3.56 4.95
C GLY A 44 11.46 2.87 4.30
N ILE A 45 11.32 3.04 2.99
CA ILE A 45 10.26 2.47 2.18
C ILE A 45 10.87 1.75 0.99
N SER A 46 10.68 0.43 0.91
CA SER A 46 10.87 -0.29 -0.36
C SER A 46 9.67 0.02 -1.24
N PHE A 47 9.87 0.58 -2.43
CA PHE A 47 8.84 0.75 -3.45
C PHE A 47 9.23 -0.05 -4.69
N ILE A 48 8.33 -0.89 -5.20
CA ILE A 48 8.61 -1.78 -6.34
C ILE A 48 7.48 -1.69 -7.35
N GLN A 49 7.83 -1.50 -8.63
CA GLN A 49 6.90 -1.56 -9.75
C GLN A 49 6.96 -2.91 -10.46
N HIS A 50 5.78 -3.47 -10.70
CA HIS A 50 5.58 -4.65 -11.52
C HIS A 50 5.32 -4.25 -12.98
N PRO A 51 5.67 -5.08 -13.99
CA PRO A 51 5.39 -4.81 -15.41
C PRO A 51 3.91 -4.56 -15.75
N SER A 52 2.98 -4.96 -14.88
CA SER A 52 1.55 -4.69 -15.02
C SER A 52 1.12 -3.28 -14.57
N ASN A 53 2.07 -2.38 -14.29
CA ASN A 53 1.88 -1.07 -13.67
C ASN A 53 1.34 -1.13 -12.22
N GLN A 54 1.25 -2.31 -11.63
CA GLN A 54 1.00 -2.42 -10.20
C GLN A 54 2.26 -2.06 -9.41
N SER A 55 2.10 -1.55 -8.21
CA SER A 55 3.22 -1.30 -7.31
C SER A 55 2.96 -1.88 -5.94
N PHE A 56 4.05 -2.29 -5.30
CA PHE A 56 4.09 -2.83 -3.96
C PHE A 56 5.01 -1.95 -3.13
N ALA A 57 4.62 -1.64 -1.89
CA ALA A 57 5.49 -0.89 -0.99
C ALA A 57 5.49 -1.46 0.42
N VAL A 58 6.61 -1.30 1.13
CA VAL A 58 6.74 -1.65 2.55
C VAL A 58 7.42 -0.50 3.26
N LEU A 59 6.76 0.07 4.26
CA LEU A 59 7.40 0.97 5.22
C LEU A 59 7.99 0.14 6.35
N TYR A 60 9.28 0.34 6.62
CA TYR A 60 10.00 -0.16 7.78
C TYR A 60 10.11 0.96 8.81
N HIS A 61 9.50 0.80 9.98
CA HIS A 61 9.56 1.77 11.07
C HIS A 61 9.50 1.04 12.42
N TYR A 62 9.34 1.76 13.52
CA TYR A 62 9.27 1.22 14.87
C TYR A 62 7.92 1.55 15.55
N ASP A 63 7.37 0.59 16.31
CA ASP A 63 6.12 0.76 17.05
C ASP A 63 6.37 1.48 18.39
N PRO A 64 5.90 2.74 18.54
CA PRO A 64 6.14 3.53 19.74
C PRO A 64 5.39 3.04 20.99
N LEU A 65 4.42 2.13 20.86
CA LEU A 65 3.71 1.57 22.02
C LEU A 65 4.37 0.34 22.60
N THR A 66 5.37 -0.22 21.91
CA THR A 66 5.92 -1.52 22.26
C THR A 66 7.43 -1.45 22.45
N PRO A 67 7.89 -1.23 23.69
CA PRO A 67 9.32 -1.27 24.02
C PRO A 67 9.92 -2.64 23.71
N GLU A 68 11.16 -2.67 23.24
CA GLU A 68 11.89 -3.90 23.04
C GLU A 68 12.59 -4.33 24.34
N PRO A 69 12.14 -5.42 25.01
CA PRO A 69 12.61 -5.79 26.35
C PRO A 69 14.08 -6.22 26.39
N ASN A 70 14.70 -6.50 25.25
CA ASN A 70 16.08 -6.98 25.16
C ASN A 70 17.09 -5.86 24.86
N THR A 71 16.68 -4.59 24.93
CA THR A 71 17.57 -3.44 24.73
C THR A 71 18.09 -2.92 26.06
N ALA A 72 19.35 -2.48 26.08
CA ALA A 72 20.12 -2.24 27.31
C ALA A 72 19.50 -1.15 28.22
N ASP A 73 18.65 -0.29 27.66
CA ASP A 73 17.98 0.83 28.33
C ASP A 73 16.44 0.74 28.30
N GLY A 74 15.86 -0.24 27.59
CA GLY A 74 14.41 -0.35 27.40
C GLY A 74 13.77 0.85 26.68
N ALA A 75 14.58 1.67 26.01
CA ALA A 75 14.13 2.89 25.33
C ALA A 75 13.84 2.66 23.84
N ASP A 76 14.28 1.52 23.30
CA ASP A 76 14.05 1.16 21.90
C ASP A 76 12.65 0.59 21.68
N PHE A 77 12.15 0.80 20.48
CA PHE A 77 10.85 0.34 20.03
C PHE A 77 10.97 -0.90 19.14
N ARG A 78 9.97 -1.78 19.15
CA ARG A 78 9.97 -2.95 18.27
C ARG A 78 9.84 -2.54 16.80
N PRO A 79 10.58 -3.18 15.87
CA PRO A 79 10.41 -2.93 14.45
C PRO A 79 9.04 -3.43 13.97
N ILE A 80 8.43 -2.69 13.07
CA ILE A 80 7.16 -3.01 12.41
C ILE A 80 7.27 -2.76 10.90
N TRP A 81 6.56 -3.59 10.13
CA TRP A 81 6.39 -3.43 8.69
C TRP A 81 4.94 -3.10 8.36
N ILE A 82 4.73 -2.01 7.62
CA ILE A 82 3.42 -1.64 7.08
C ILE A 82 3.45 -1.85 5.56
N VAL A 83 2.61 -2.75 5.09
CA VAL A 83 2.63 -3.26 3.72
C VAL A 83 1.51 -2.63 2.89
N MET A 84 1.87 -2.09 1.74
CA MET A 84 0.97 -1.72 0.65
C MET A 84 1.05 -2.82 -0.42
N PRO A 85 0.15 -3.81 -0.44
CA PRO A 85 0.21 -4.91 -1.41
C PRO A 85 -0.15 -4.47 -2.84
N GLY A 86 -0.71 -3.27 -2.97
CA GLY A 86 -1.21 -2.74 -4.21
C GLY A 86 -1.82 -1.35 -4.03
N GLY A 87 -2.24 -0.75 -5.13
CA GLY A 87 -2.85 0.56 -5.15
C GLY A 87 -3.19 1.01 -6.56
N THR A 88 -3.47 2.30 -6.70
CA THR A 88 -3.87 2.94 -7.94
C THR A 88 -2.98 4.14 -8.24
N TRP A 89 -2.38 4.14 -9.43
CA TRP A 89 -1.79 5.31 -10.07
C TRP A 89 -2.90 6.26 -10.50
N THR A 90 -3.09 7.32 -9.73
CA THR A 90 -4.06 8.39 -10.01
C THR A 90 -3.51 9.42 -11.01
N SER A 91 -2.20 9.44 -11.21
CA SER A 91 -1.48 10.14 -12.26
C SER A 91 -0.20 9.36 -12.59
N PRO A 92 0.56 9.71 -13.65
CA PRO A 92 1.84 9.07 -13.95
C PRO A 92 2.92 9.18 -12.86
N THR A 93 2.69 10.04 -11.85
CA THR A 93 3.63 10.28 -10.74
C THR A 93 3.00 10.08 -9.37
N ARG A 94 1.71 9.70 -9.28
CA ARG A 94 0.99 9.60 -8.01
C ARG A 94 0.33 8.24 -7.82
N PHE A 95 0.80 7.48 -6.83
CA PHE A 95 0.29 6.15 -6.46
C PHE A 95 -0.32 6.18 -5.06
N THR A 96 -1.48 5.53 -4.87
CA THR A 96 -2.16 5.50 -3.57
C THR A 96 -2.84 4.17 -3.31
N GLY A 97 -2.96 3.73 -2.07
CA GLY A 97 -3.65 2.49 -1.75
C GLY A 97 -3.76 2.21 -0.25
N ALA A 98 -4.56 1.20 0.08
CA ALA A 98 -4.70 0.73 1.45
C ALA A 98 -3.41 0.06 1.94
N VAL A 99 -3.18 0.16 3.24
CA VAL A 99 -2.01 -0.43 3.89
C VAL A 99 -2.40 -1.33 5.05
N TYR A 100 -1.57 -2.34 5.27
CA TYR A 100 -1.86 -3.44 6.17
C TYR A 100 -0.69 -3.72 7.08
N VAL A 101 -1.00 -4.15 8.29
CA VAL A 101 -0.03 -4.83 9.15
C VAL A 101 -0.38 -6.31 9.15
N THR A 102 0.64 -7.14 8.93
CA THR A 102 0.47 -8.58 8.81
C THR A 102 1.01 -9.31 10.03
N SER A 103 0.38 -10.42 10.38
CA SER A 103 0.91 -11.38 11.36
C SER A 103 0.72 -12.78 10.81
N GLY A 104 1.66 -13.68 11.06
CA GLY A 104 1.55 -15.03 10.54
C GLY A 104 2.57 -15.99 11.11
N VAL A 105 2.75 -17.09 10.40
CA VAL A 105 3.65 -18.17 10.78
C VAL A 105 5.10 -17.76 10.44
N PRO A 106 6.08 -17.96 11.35
CA PRO A 106 7.49 -17.67 11.06
C PRO A 106 8.00 -18.42 9.83
N PHE A 107 8.94 -17.84 9.08
CA PHE A 107 9.40 -18.37 7.78
C PHE A 107 9.94 -19.81 7.84
N PHE A 108 10.43 -20.25 9.02
CA PHE A 108 11.00 -21.58 9.26
C PHE A 108 9.96 -22.60 9.74
N GLN A 109 8.67 -22.24 9.74
CA GLN A 109 7.56 -23.09 10.13
C GLN A 109 6.56 -23.21 8.97
N SER A 110 5.85 -24.34 8.91
CA SER A 110 4.75 -24.55 7.96
C SER A 110 3.44 -24.02 8.54
N GLY A 111 2.66 -23.31 7.73
CA GLY A 111 1.29 -22.88 8.05
C GLY A 111 0.84 -21.70 7.20
N THR A 112 -0.47 -21.42 7.21
CA THR A 112 -1.11 -20.44 6.31
C THR A 112 -1.91 -19.37 7.06
N ASN A 113 -1.74 -19.27 8.37
CA ASN A 113 -2.50 -18.36 9.25
C ASN A 113 -1.99 -16.92 9.14
N THR A 114 -1.98 -16.34 7.94
CA THR A 114 -1.64 -14.94 7.73
C THR A 114 -2.87 -14.08 7.93
N VAL A 115 -2.80 -13.14 8.87
CA VAL A 115 -3.82 -12.13 9.11
C VAL A 115 -3.32 -10.81 8.52
N ASN A 116 -4.15 -10.15 7.73
CA ASN A 116 -3.89 -8.83 7.17
C ASN A 116 -4.87 -7.84 7.80
N ASN A 117 -4.39 -6.95 8.66
CA ASN A 117 -5.21 -5.92 9.27
C ASN A 117 -5.01 -4.62 8.49
N GLU A 118 -6.07 -4.09 7.89
CA GLU A 118 -6.00 -2.76 7.26
C GLU A 118 -5.78 -1.71 8.34
N VAL A 119 -4.77 -0.86 8.17
CA VAL A 119 -4.39 0.17 9.14
C VAL A 119 -4.41 1.57 8.55
N GLY A 120 -4.75 1.73 7.26
CA GLY A 120 -4.87 3.05 6.67
C GLY A 120 -4.51 3.12 5.20
N THR A 121 -3.90 4.24 4.79
CA THR A 121 -3.57 4.52 3.39
C THR A 121 -2.20 5.20 3.27
N PHE A 122 -1.43 4.81 2.26
CA PHE A 122 -0.29 5.59 1.80
C PHE A 122 -0.57 6.24 0.44
N THR A 123 0.07 7.37 0.20
CA THR A 123 0.13 8.03 -1.09
C THR A 123 1.56 8.47 -1.36
N PHE A 124 2.08 8.07 -2.52
CA PHE A 124 3.34 8.54 -3.08
C PHE A 124 3.04 9.56 -4.17
N ASN A 125 3.76 10.68 -4.15
CA ASN A 125 3.74 11.66 -5.23
C ASN A 125 5.18 12.04 -5.60
N PHE A 126 5.67 11.49 -6.71
CA PHE A 126 7.02 11.70 -7.20
C PHE A 126 7.13 13.01 -7.97
N THR A 127 8.13 13.82 -7.66
CA THR A 127 8.43 15.06 -8.39
C THR A 127 9.46 14.82 -9.49
N ASP A 128 10.35 13.87 -9.28
CA ASP A 128 11.29 13.33 -10.27
C ASP A 128 11.70 11.90 -9.88
N ILE A 129 12.69 11.32 -10.57
CA ILE A 129 13.11 9.94 -10.31
C ILE A 129 13.76 9.74 -8.92
N ASN A 130 14.28 10.79 -8.32
CA ASN A 130 15.03 10.78 -7.06
C ASN A 130 14.29 11.47 -5.90
N ASN A 131 13.22 12.22 -6.16
CA ASN A 131 12.51 13.02 -5.15
C ASN A 131 10.99 12.82 -5.20
N GLY A 132 10.36 12.90 -4.04
CA GLY A 132 8.91 12.85 -3.94
C GLY A 132 8.40 13.20 -2.55
N THR A 133 7.10 13.03 -2.37
CA THR A 133 6.42 13.14 -1.08
C THR A 133 5.73 11.83 -0.75
N PHE A 134 5.81 11.47 0.52
CA PHE A 134 5.13 10.34 1.12
C PHE A 134 4.07 10.87 2.09
N THR A 135 2.81 10.65 1.75
CA THR A 135 1.68 10.96 2.63
C THR A 135 1.17 9.69 3.26
N TYR A 136 0.97 9.68 4.57
CA TYR A 136 0.43 8.56 5.31
C TYR A 136 -0.77 8.98 6.15
N SER A 137 -1.72 8.06 6.30
CA SER A 137 -2.83 8.17 7.23
C SER A 137 -3.06 6.80 7.86
N ILE A 138 -2.60 6.65 9.10
CA ILE A 138 -2.78 5.46 9.92
C ILE A 138 -3.97 5.67 10.85
N GLN A 139 -4.96 4.80 10.71
CA GLN A 139 -6.11 4.71 11.60
C GLN A 139 -5.69 3.76 12.72
N GLY A 140 -5.38 4.29 13.90
CA GLY A 140 -4.76 3.49 14.95
C GLY A 140 -5.54 2.22 15.29
N ASN A 141 -4.83 1.15 15.63
CA ASN A 141 -5.44 -0.14 15.99
C ASN A 141 -5.21 -0.42 17.47
N ASN A 142 -6.22 -0.18 18.29
CA ASN A 142 -6.15 -0.36 19.74
C ASN A 142 -6.73 -1.71 20.21
N THR A 143 -6.91 -2.68 19.32
CA THR A 143 -7.61 -3.92 19.69
C THR A 143 -6.76 -4.73 20.69
N PRO A 144 -7.24 -4.96 21.93
CA PRO A 144 -6.47 -5.71 22.92
C PRO A 144 -6.31 -7.17 22.49
N GLY A 145 -5.10 -7.72 22.59
CA GLY A 145 -4.82 -9.14 22.33
C GLY A 145 -4.52 -9.50 20.87
N THR A 146 -4.57 -8.55 19.93
CA THR A 146 -3.89 -8.76 18.64
C THR A 146 -2.39 -8.55 18.85
N PRO A 147 -1.52 -9.50 18.46
CA PRO A 147 -0.08 -9.28 18.49
C PRO A 147 0.40 -8.16 17.56
N ALA A 148 -0.51 -7.54 16.80
CA ALA A 148 -0.21 -6.51 15.81
C ALA A 148 -0.30 -5.07 16.38
N PHE A 149 0.74 -4.71 17.15
CA PHE A 149 1.44 -3.41 17.17
C PHE A 149 0.74 -2.10 17.58
N GLY A 150 -0.45 -2.10 18.17
CA GLY A 150 -0.97 -0.94 18.91
C GLY A 150 -0.84 0.44 18.23
N LEU A 151 -0.85 0.53 16.89
CA LEU A 151 -0.34 1.72 16.22
C LEU A 151 -1.16 2.95 16.64
N PRO A 152 -0.54 4.05 17.08
CA PRO A 152 -1.29 5.27 17.32
C PRO A 152 -1.85 5.79 15.99
N ALA A 153 -3.03 6.40 16.05
CA ALA A 153 -3.55 7.11 14.90
C ALA A 153 -2.59 8.27 14.55
N ALA A 154 -2.11 8.30 13.32
CA ALA A 154 -1.13 9.27 12.89
C ALA A 154 -1.28 9.56 11.40
N SER A 155 -1.16 10.83 11.02
CA SER A 155 -1.15 11.24 9.62
C SER A 155 -0.10 12.32 9.39
N GLY A 156 0.41 12.40 8.17
CA GLY A 156 1.44 13.36 7.85
C GLY A 156 1.94 13.25 6.42
N VAL A 157 2.84 14.18 6.08
CA VAL A 157 3.53 14.23 4.79
C VAL A 157 5.03 14.34 5.07
N LYS A 158 5.83 13.53 4.39
CA LYS A 158 7.30 13.55 4.44
C LYS A 158 7.85 13.79 3.03
N ASN A 159 8.85 14.65 2.92
CA ASN A 159 9.64 14.75 1.70
C ASN A 159 10.62 13.57 1.70
N ILE A 160 10.58 12.75 0.67
CA ILE A 160 11.39 11.55 0.56
C ILE A 160 12.31 11.63 -0.65
N THR A 161 13.48 11.05 -0.50
CA THR A 161 14.48 10.91 -1.53
C THR A 161 14.80 9.44 -1.76
N ARG A 162 15.14 9.10 -3.00
CA ARG A 162 15.71 7.80 -3.35
C ARG A 162 17.04 7.60 -2.62
N GLN A 163 17.25 6.45 -2.03
CA GLN A 163 18.51 6.10 -1.39
C GLN A 163 19.57 5.82 -2.46
N ILE A 164 20.76 6.42 -2.29
CA ILE A 164 21.91 6.19 -3.15
C ILE A 164 22.86 5.30 -2.36
N PHE A 165 23.20 4.14 -2.90
CA PHE A 165 24.20 3.23 -2.36
C PHE A 165 25.53 3.37 -3.12
#